data_AF-A0AAX1EID4-F1
#
_entry.id   AF-A0AAX1EID4-F1
#
_cell.length_a   1.000
_cell.length_b   1.000
_cell.length_c   1.000
_cell.angle_alpha   90.00
_cell.angle_beta   90.00
_cell.angle_gamma   90.00
#
_symmetry.space_group_name_H-M   'P 1'
#
loop_
_entity.id
_entity.type
_entity.pdbx_description
1 polymer ?
#
loop_
_entity_poly.entity_id
_entity_poly.type
_entity_poly.pdbx_seq_one_letter_code
_entity_poly.pdbx_strand_id
1 'polypeptide(L)'
;MFFTLVLLVLSAAIVVFFSEEFAEFIKKLAKIPGVKLFVPLFIASWFVIYFEYWVGLVLFYVHRWIEFDIQLLMDILPFEWGARKTAQIINLSLMTVAPVILFDWFYKRKHHHRPFTYIRLLFIVLFIFFSLLMLVV
;
A
#
# COMPACT_ATOMS: atom_id res chain seq x y z
N MET A 1 20.51 -15.16 12.63
CA MET A 1 19.60 -15.51 11.52
C MET A 1 18.87 -16.83 11.75
N PHE A 2 19.54 -17.96 12.02
CA PHE A 2 18.83 -19.23 12.31
C PHE A 2 18.00 -19.17 13.60
N PHE A 3 18.53 -18.60 14.68
CA PHE A 3 17.81 -18.49 15.95
C PHE A 3 16.52 -17.65 15.84
N THR A 4 16.57 -16.54 15.09
CA THR A 4 15.41 -15.69 14.80
C THR A 4 14.36 -16.42 13.95
N LEU A 5 14.78 -17.23 12.98
CA LEU A 5 13.86 -18.03 12.16
C LEU A 5 13.20 -19.15 12.99
N VAL A 6 13.96 -19.83 13.84
CA VAL A 6 13.42 -20.87 14.74
C VAL A 6 12.41 -20.27 15.70
N LEU A 7 12.72 -19.12 16.31
CA LEU A 7 11.79 -18.42 17.20
C LEU A 7 10.51 -17.98 16.46
N LEU A 8 10.64 -17.50 15.22
CA LEU A 8 9.53 -17.10 14.37
C LEU A 8 8.62 -18.30 14.03
N VAL A 9 9.21 -19.43 13.62
CA VAL A 9 8.45 -20.65 13.29
C VAL A 9 7.77 -21.22 14.53
N LEU A 10 8.45 -21.24 15.67
CA LEU A 10 7.92 -21.78 16.92
C LEU A 10 6.78 -20.90 17.46
N SER A 11 6.92 -19.58 17.40
CA SER A 11 5.86 -18.64 17.76
C SER A 11 4.66 -18.72 16.81
N ALA A 12 4.88 -18.83 15.50
CA ALA A 12 3.81 -19.04 14.52
C ALA A 12 3.07 -20.36 14.76
N ALA A 13 3.80 -21.45 15.05
CA ALA A 13 3.21 -22.75 15.36
C ALA A 13 2.32 -22.66 16.62
N ILE A 14 2.81 -22.03 17.69
CA ILE A 14 2.01 -21.81 18.92
C ILE A 14 0.71 -21.06 18.59
N VAL A 15 0.78 -19.98 17.80
CA VAL A 15 -0.42 -19.20 17.43
C VAL A 15 -1.42 -20.02 16.62
N VAL A 16 -0.95 -20.89 15.72
CA VAL A 16 -1.82 -21.74 14.89
C VAL A 16 -2.47 -22.86 15.72
N PHE A 17 -1.68 -23.58 16.52
CA PHE A 17 -2.19 -24.69 17.34
C PHE A 17 -3.16 -24.22 18.42
N PHE A 18 -2.95 -23.04 18.99
CA PHE A 18 -3.81 -22.48 20.03
C PHE A 18 -4.76 -21.40 19.50
N SER A 19 -5.05 -21.39 18.19
CA SER A 19 -5.84 -20.33 17.56
C SER A 19 -7.24 -20.17 18.15
N GLU A 20 -7.90 -21.28 18.52
CA GLU A 20 -9.21 -21.24 19.18
C GLU A 20 -9.14 -20.63 20.59
N GLU A 21 -8.15 -21.05 21.38
CA GLU A 21 -7.94 -20.52 22.74
C GLU A 21 -7.58 -19.03 22.72
N PHE A 22 -6.74 -18.61 21.77
CA PHE A 22 -6.46 -17.19 21.54
C PHE A 22 -7.72 -16.42 21.11
N ALA A 23 -8.54 -16.98 20.24
CA ALA A 23 -9.79 -16.33 19.81
C ALA A 23 -10.78 -16.16 20.97
N GLU A 24 -10.92 -17.16 21.83
CA GLU A 24 -11.74 -17.06 23.04
C GLU A 24 -11.19 -16.04 24.03
N PHE A 25 -9.87 -16.03 24.23
CA PHE A 25 -9.19 -15.07 25.08
C PHE A 25 -9.37 -13.62 24.58
N ILE A 26 -9.20 -13.39 23.27
CA ILE A 26 -9.44 -12.08 22.64
C ILE A 26 -10.90 -11.66 22.78
N LYS A 27 -11.86 -12.58 22.57
CA LYS A 27 -13.30 -12.30 22.79
C LYS A 27 -13.59 -11.91 24.24
N LYS A 28 -12.91 -12.54 25.21
CA LYS A 28 -13.06 -12.24 26.64
C LYS A 28 -12.48 -10.86 26.99
N LEU A 29 -11.30 -10.52 26.46
CA LEU A 29 -10.69 -9.19 26.56
C LEU A 29 -11.57 -8.11 25.93
N ALA A 30 -12.09 -8.35 24.72
CA ALA A 30 -12.93 -7.40 23.99
C ALA A 30 -14.28 -7.10 24.68
N LYS A 31 -14.74 -7.96 25.60
CA LYS A 31 -15.95 -7.74 26.41
C LYS A 31 -15.74 -6.78 27.59
N ILE A 32 -14.50 -6.47 27.96
CA ILE A 32 -14.20 -5.56 29.07
C ILE A 32 -14.60 -4.12 28.65
N PRO A 33 -15.38 -3.39 29.47
CA PRO A 33 -16.01 -2.12 29.08
C PRO A 33 -15.06 -0.96 28.74
N GLY A 34 -13.74 -1.09 28.91
CA GLY A 34 -12.74 -0.11 28.46
C GLY A 34 -12.02 -0.48 27.16
N VAL A 35 -12.00 -1.76 26.77
CA VAL A 35 -11.14 -2.27 25.69
C VAL A 35 -11.57 -1.71 24.33
N LYS A 36 -12.87 -1.46 24.13
CA LYS A 36 -13.39 -0.81 22.93
C LYS A 36 -12.87 0.62 22.72
N LEU A 37 -12.41 1.30 23.76
CA LEU A 37 -11.84 2.65 23.67
C LEU A 37 -10.31 2.61 23.69
N PHE A 38 -9.72 1.82 24.59
CA PHE A 38 -8.26 1.75 24.75
C PHE A 38 -7.57 1.04 23.59
N VAL A 39 -8.18 0.04 22.95
CA VAL A 39 -7.54 -0.66 21.82
C VAL A 39 -7.41 0.26 20.60
N PRO A 40 -8.47 0.94 20.13
CA PRO A 40 -8.31 1.91 19.04
C PRO A 40 -7.33 3.03 19.38
N LEU A 41 -7.35 3.52 20.63
CA LEU A 41 -6.45 4.57 21.09
C LEU A 41 -5.00 4.09 21.10
N PHE A 42 -4.74 2.88 21.60
CA PHE A 42 -3.41 2.29 21.61
C PHE A 42 -2.90 2.04 20.19
N ILE A 43 -3.75 1.53 19.29
CA ILE A 43 -3.38 1.33 17.87
C ILE A 43 -3.06 2.68 17.22
N ALA A 44 -3.89 3.70 17.44
CA ALA A 44 -3.66 5.04 16.90
C ALA A 44 -2.36 5.65 17.45
N SER A 45 -2.12 5.56 18.75
CA SER A 45 -0.88 6.05 19.37
C SER A 45 0.35 5.28 18.90
N TRP A 46 0.27 3.95 18.79
CA TRP A 46 1.33 3.12 18.24
C TRP A 46 1.62 3.50 16.79
N PHE A 47 0.57 3.70 15.99
CA PHE A 47 0.69 4.12 14.62
C PHE A 47 1.37 5.49 14.52
N VAL A 48 1.03 6.45 15.37
CA VAL A 48 1.67 7.78 15.41
C VAL A 48 3.15 7.69 15.80
N ILE A 49 3.50 6.89 16.80
CA ILE A 49 4.90 6.76 17.28
C ILE A 49 5.79 6.11 16.22
N TYR A 50 5.30 5.05 15.56
CA TYR A 50 6.07 4.34 14.54
C TYR A 50 5.76 4.80 13.11
N PHE A 51 4.96 5.85 12.95
CA PHE A 51 4.45 6.32 11.66
C PHE A 51 5.57 6.58 10.68
N GLU A 52 6.59 7.31 11.13
CA GLU A 52 7.70 7.77 10.30
C GLU A 52 8.47 6.61 9.66
N TYR A 53 8.76 5.56 10.45
CA TYR A 53 9.46 4.38 9.95
C TYR A 53 8.64 3.63 8.90
N TRP A 54 7.37 3.35 9.20
CA TRP A 54 6.51 2.60 8.28
C TRP A 54 6.20 3.39 7.01
N VAL A 55 5.91 4.69 7.11
CA VAL A 55 5.68 5.55 5.95
C VAL A 55 6.93 5.70 5.12
N GLY A 56 8.10 5.90 5.74
CA GLY A 56 9.37 5.96 5.04
C GLY A 56 9.67 4.66 4.29
N LEU A 57 9.41 3.50 4.92
CA LEU A 57 9.58 2.19 4.30
C LEU A 57 8.63 2.00 3.10
N VAL A 58 7.35 2.36 3.25
CA VAL A 58 6.38 2.31 2.15
C VAL A 58 6.81 3.21 0.99
N LEU A 59 7.20 4.45 1.27
CA LEU A 59 7.68 5.39 0.25
C LEU A 59 8.93 4.86 -0.46
N PHE A 60 9.88 4.29 0.29
CA PHE A 60 11.09 3.69 -0.28
C PHE A 60 10.76 2.54 -1.24
N TYR A 61 9.88 1.62 -0.85
CA TYR A 61 9.49 0.52 -1.73
C TYR A 61 8.74 1.04 -2.95
N VAL A 62 7.74 1.90 -2.79
CA VAL A 62 6.98 2.47 -3.92
C VAL A 62 7.92 3.18 -4.90
N HIS A 63 8.88 3.96 -4.41
CA HIS A 63 9.90 4.59 -5.24
C HIS A 63 10.74 3.57 -6.00
N ARG A 64 11.22 2.51 -5.32
CA ARG A 64 12.02 1.46 -5.97
C ARG A 64 11.27 0.76 -7.10
N TRP A 65 9.96 0.56 -6.94
CA TRP A 65 9.10 0.01 -8.00
C TRP A 65 8.97 0.99 -9.17
N ILE A 66 8.77 2.28 -8.89
CA ILE A 66 8.70 3.32 -9.93
C ILE A 66 9.99 3.38 -10.76
N GLU A 67 11.16 3.35 -10.11
CA GLU A 67 12.45 3.41 -10.82
C GLU A 67 12.69 2.14 -11.64
N PHE A 68 12.27 0.97 -11.14
CA PHE A 68 12.30 -0.27 -11.91
C PHE A 68 11.46 -0.17 -13.19
N ASP A 69 10.24 0.36 -13.09
CA ASP A 69 9.36 0.54 -14.25
C ASP A 69 9.94 1.56 -15.25
N ILE A 70 10.58 2.63 -14.76
CA ILE A 70 11.26 3.62 -15.62
C ILE A 70 12.44 2.98 -16.35
N GLN A 71 13.27 2.18 -15.67
CA GLN A 71 14.40 1.49 -16.29
C GLN A 71 13.92 0.51 -17.37
N LEU A 72 12.89 -0.26 -17.07
CA LEU A 72 12.27 -1.19 -18.03
C LEU A 72 11.75 -0.44 -19.27
N LEU A 73 11.10 0.71 -19.07
CA LEU A 73 10.66 1.58 -20.17
C LEU A 73 11.83 2.13 -20.97
N MET A 74 12.93 2.52 -20.33
CA MET A 74 14.13 3.01 -21.00
C MET A 74 14.78 1.94 -21.88
N ASP A 75 14.81 0.68 -21.43
CA ASP A 75 15.37 -0.45 -22.19
C ASP A 75 14.57 -0.77 -23.46
N ILE A 76 13.27 -0.44 -23.47
CA ILE A 76 12.38 -0.65 -24.62
C ILE A 76 12.47 0.52 -25.62
N LEU A 77 12.83 1.73 -25.16
CA LEU A 77 12.85 2.92 -26.01
C LEU A 77 14.04 2.89 -26.98
N PRO A 78 13.83 3.19 -28.27
CA PRO A 78 14.87 3.10 -29.30
C PRO A 78 15.85 4.28 -29.30
N PHE A 79 15.82 5.15 -28.30
CA PHE A 79 16.64 6.37 -28.20
C PHE A 79 17.15 6.53 -26.77
N GLU A 80 18.41 6.94 -26.62
CA GLU A 80 19.00 7.20 -25.30
C GLU A 80 18.81 8.66 -24.86
N TRP A 81 18.85 9.59 -25.82
CA TRP A 81 18.73 11.01 -25.52
C TRP A 81 17.29 11.37 -25.13
N GLY A 82 17.08 11.71 -23.86
CA GLY A 82 15.76 12.02 -23.33
C GLY A 82 14.90 10.81 -22.98
N ALA A 83 15.42 9.58 -23.11
CA ALA A 83 14.73 8.33 -22.78
C ALA A 83 14.10 8.37 -21.38
N ARG A 84 14.88 8.84 -20.40
CA ARG A 84 14.45 8.93 -19.00
C ARG A 84 13.25 9.86 -18.81
N LYS A 85 13.26 11.04 -19.43
CA LYS A 85 12.14 12.01 -19.30
C LYS A 85 10.88 11.46 -19.94
N THR A 86 11.00 10.83 -21.11
CA THR A 86 9.88 10.21 -21.80
C THR A 86 9.33 9.01 -21.01
N ALA A 87 10.20 8.15 -20.49
CA ALA A 87 9.84 7.02 -19.64
C ALA A 87 9.13 7.47 -18.35
N GLN A 88 9.59 8.54 -17.71
CA GLN A 88 8.92 9.15 -16.55
C GLN A 88 7.50 9.62 -16.87
N ILE A 89 7.30 10.33 -18.00
CA ILE A 89 5.97 10.80 -18.42
C ILE A 89 5.05 9.62 -18.72
N ILE A 90 5.55 8.61 -19.45
CA ILE A 90 4.79 7.41 -19.76
C ILE A 90 4.41 6.68 -18.47
N ASN A 91 5.37 6.47 -17.56
CA ASN A 91 5.11 5.78 -16.30
C ASN A 91 4.11 6.55 -15.43
N LEU A 92 4.25 7.88 -15.30
CA LEU A 92 3.30 8.72 -14.58
C LEU A 92 1.89 8.61 -15.16
N SER A 93 1.77 8.60 -16.48
CA SER A 93 0.48 8.44 -17.15
C SER A 93 -0.13 7.06 -16.89
N LEU A 94 0.66 5.99 -16.95
CA LEU A 94 0.22 4.63 -16.68
C LEU A 94 -0.21 4.47 -15.22
N MET A 95 0.61 4.90 -14.27
CA MET A 95 0.32 4.81 -12.83
C MET A 95 -0.86 5.66 -12.41
N THR A 96 -1.18 6.73 -13.14
CA THR A 96 -2.36 7.56 -12.84
C THR A 96 -3.62 7.01 -13.52
N VAL A 97 -3.55 6.67 -14.80
CA VAL A 97 -4.72 6.31 -15.62
C VAL A 97 -5.13 4.86 -15.42
N ALA A 98 -4.18 3.92 -15.35
CA ALA A 98 -4.48 2.49 -15.23
C ALA A 98 -5.32 2.16 -13.98
N PRO A 99 -4.98 2.61 -12.75
CA PRO A 99 -5.81 2.34 -11.58
C PRO A 99 -7.18 3.01 -11.69
N VAL A 100 -7.28 4.23 -12.25
CA VAL A 100 -8.56 4.92 -12.46
C VAL A 100 -9.48 4.08 -13.35
N ILE A 101 -8.97 3.57 -14.47
CA ILE A 101 -9.75 2.73 -15.40
C ILE A 101 -10.12 1.40 -14.75
N LEU A 102 -9.18 0.74 -14.05
CA LEU A 102 -9.45 -0.50 -13.33
C LEU A 102 -10.55 -0.31 -12.28
N PHE A 103 -10.45 0.74 -11.45
CA PHE A 103 -11.46 1.05 -10.44
C PHE A 103 -12.83 1.34 -11.06
N ASP A 104 -12.89 2.14 -12.12
CA ASP A 104 -14.15 2.43 -12.82
C ASP A 104 -14.76 1.15 -13.42
N TRP A 105 -13.95 0.27 -14.00
CA TRP A 105 -14.40 -1.00 -14.55
C TRP A 105 -14.94 -1.94 -13.45
N PHE A 106 -14.22 -2.10 -12.35
CA PHE A 106 -14.68 -2.90 -11.20
C PHE A 106 -15.96 -2.33 -10.59
N TYR A 107 -16.05 -1.00 -10.47
CA TYR A 107 -17.22 -0.32 -9.94
C TYR A 107 -18.45 -0.51 -10.85
N LYS A 108 -18.29 -0.31 -12.16
CA LYS A 108 -19.35 -0.51 -13.16
C LYS A 108 -19.87 -1.94 -13.18
N ARG A 109 -18.98 -2.93 -13.03
CA ARG A 109 -19.34 -4.36 -12.94
C ARG A 109 -20.21 -4.65 -11.72
N LYS A 110 -19.98 -3.97 -10.60
CA LYS A 110 -20.71 -4.18 -9.34
C LYS A 110 -22.01 -3.36 -9.24
N HIS A 111 -22.07 -2.18 -9.86
CA HIS A 111 -23.16 -1.21 -9.67
C HIS A 111 -23.94 -0.89 -10.97
N HIS A 112 -24.12 -1.89 -11.85
CA HIS A 112 -24.91 -1.76 -13.07
C HIS A 112 -24.52 -0.55 -13.95
N HIS A 113 -23.24 -0.44 -14.29
CA HIS A 113 -22.70 0.53 -15.25
C HIS A 113 -22.86 2.02 -14.86
N ARG A 114 -23.26 2.34 -13.62
CA ARG A 114 -23.25 3.73 -13.15
C ARG A 114 -21.80 4.24 -13.06
N PRO A 115 -21.49 5.41 -13.64
CA PRO A 115 -20.15 5.98 -13.53
C PRO A 115 -19.88 6.39 -12.08
N PHE A 116 -18.64 6.20 -11.63
CA PHE A 116 -18.23 6.61 -10.30
C PHE A 116 -18.13 8.15 -10.22
N THR A 117 -18.89 8.77 -9.31
CA THR A 117 -19.02 10.24 -9.22
C THR A 117 -17.69 10.94 -8.96
N TYR A 118 -16.76 10.30 -8.24
CA TYR A 118 -15.49 10.91 -7.80
C TYR A 118 -14.28 10.47 -8.64
N ILE A 119 -14.50 9.91 -9.83
CA ILE A 119 -13.42 9.41 -10.69
C ILE A 119 -12.37 10.49 -11.02
N ARG A 120 -12.82 11.73 -11.21
CA ARG A 120 -11.97 12.89 -11.48
C ARG A 120 -11.09 13.28 -10.28
N LEU A 121 -11.66 13.25 -9.07
CA LEU A 121 -10.89 13.53 -7.86
C LEU A 121 -9.84 12.44 -7.64
N LEU A 122 -10.20 11.18 -7.86
CA LEU A 122 -9.26 10.06 -7.74
C LEU A 122 -8.09 10.20 -8.72
N PHE A 123 -8.36 10.58 -9.97
CA PHE A 123 -7.32 10.90 -10.95
C PHE A 123 -6.38 12.03 -10.47
N ILE A 124 -6.94 13.15 -10.00
CA ILE A 124 -6.15 14.30 -9.54
C ILE A 124 -5.28 13.92 -8.33
N VAL A 125 -5.84 13.21 -7.36
CA VAL A 125 -5.11 12.78 -6.16
C VAL A 125 -3.95 11.86 -6.52
N LEU A 126 -4.19 10.86 -7.37
CA LEU A 126 -3.13 9.94 -7.82
C LEU A 126 -2.06 10.68 -8.63
N PHE A 127 -2.48 11.58 -9.54
CA PHE A 127 -1.55 12.37 -10.34
C PHE A 127 -0.61 13.20 -9.45
N ILE A 128 -1.18 13.94 -8.49
CA ILE A 128 -0.41 14.77 -7.57
C ILE A 128 0.52 13.88 -6.73
N PHE A 129 0.00 12.79 -6.17
CA PHE A 129 0.78 11.87 -5.34
C PHE A 129 2.00 11.30 -6.08
N PHE A 130 1.81 10.73 -7.27
CA PHE A 130 2.91 10.16 -8.05
C PHE A 130 3.86 11.22 -8.60
N SER A 131 3.34 12.40 -8.98
CA SER A 131 4.18 13.51 -9.44
C SER A 131 5.14 14.00 -8.34
N LEU A 132 4.65 14.11 -7.10
CA LEU A 132 5.49 14.49 -5.95
C LEU A 132 6.53 13.42 -5.66
N LEU A 133 6.15 12.14 -5.72
CA LEU A 133 7.05 11.03 -5.45
C LEU A 133 8.17 10.93 -6.51
N MET A 134 7.88 11.29 -7.77
CA MET A 134 8.89 11.40 -8.83
C MET A 134 9.73 12.68 -8.79
N LEU A 135 9.29 13.73 -8.09
CA LEU A 135 9.99 15.03 -8.01
C LEU A 135 10.96 15.10 -6.83
N VAL A 136 10.60 14.47 -5.70
CA VAL A 136 11.37 14.51 -4.46
C VAL A 136 12.68 13.69 -4.55
N VAL A 137 12.90 12.96 -5.63
CA VAL A 137 14.08 12.12 -5.89
C VAL A 137 14.59 12.33 -7.31
#